data_AF-A0A1G0LF78-F1
#
_entry.id   AF-A0A1G0LF78-F1
#
_cell.length_a   1.000
_cell.length_b   1.000
_cell.length_c   1.000
_cell.angle_alpha   90.00
_cell.angle_beta   90.00
_cell.angle_gamma   90.00
#
_symmetry.space_group_name_H-M   'P 1'
#
loop_
_entity.id
_entity.type
_entity.pdbx_description
1 polymer ?
#
loop_
_entity_poly.entity_id
_entity_poly.type
_entity_poly.pdbx_seq_one_letter_code
_entity_poly.pdbx_strand_id
1 'polypeptide(L)'
;MNLTRLIMMYPVLVMLLFFAFQTSSHAASEDDVMERIRLLEIQIQQLKELKEQQKLSEDKEQHCLKPLGDAKFCKCIAEALPQEVSFEQYVHFLVTNKENLKYNTMLPESRKAVDASIAARDKCVGKGWFK
;
A
#
# COMPACT_ATOMS: atom_id res chain seq x y z
N MET A 1 -17.64 37.72 -64.95
CA MET A 1 -17.01 36.75 -64.02
C MET A 1 -18.11 36.16 -63.14
N ASN A 2 -18.39 34.87 -63.31
CA ASN A 2 -19.67 34.26 -62.95
C ASN A 2 -19.78 33.96 -61.45
N LEU A 3 -20.77 34.59 -60.80
CA LEU A 3 -21.17 34.41 -59.40
C LEU A 3 -21.45 32.94 -59.04
N THR A 4 -21.88 32.14 -60.02
CA THR A 4 -22.11 30.69 -59.92
C THR A 4 -20.84 29.87 -59.68
N ARG A 5 -19.64 30.37 -60.05
CA ARG A 5 -18.37 29.67 -59.75
C ARG A 5 -17.92 29.87 -58.31
N LEU A 6 -18.28 30.99 -57.67
CA LEU A 6 -17.89 31.29 -56.29
C LEU A 6 -18.68 30.44 -55.27
N ILE A 7 -19.97 30.21 -55.55
CA ILE A 7 -20.89 29.47 -54.66
C ILE A 7 -20.52 27.98 -54.57
N MET A 8 -19.96 27.38 -55.63
CA MET A 8 -19.52 25.98 -55.62
C MET A 8 -18.15 25.75 -54.99
N MET A 9 -17.29 26.78 -54.85
CA MET A 9 -15.97 26.62 -54.20
C MET A 9 -16.02 26.76 -52.68
N TYR A 10 -17.00 27.47 -52.13
CA TYR A 10 -17.14 27.70 -50.69
C TYR A 10 -17.40 26.42 -49.86
N PRO A 11 -18.32 25.50 -50.24
CA PRO A 11 -18.54 24.29 -49.44
C PRO A 11 -17.36 23.32 -49.50
N VAL A 12 -16.60 23.30 -50.61
CA VAL A 12 -15.39 22.47 -50.75
C VAL A 12 -14.27 22.99 -49.84
N LEU A 13 -14.11 24.32 -49.74
CA LEU A 13 -13.13 24.93 -48.85
C LEU A 13 -13.46 24.69 -47.37
N VAL A 14 -14.74 24.80 -46.98
CA VAL A 14 -15.20 24.52 -45.61
C VAL A 14 -15.05 23.04 -45.27
N MET A 15 -15.30 22.13 -46.22
CA MET A 15 -15.10 20.69 -46.02
C MET A 15 -13.61 20.35 -45.85
N LEU A 16 -12.71 20.95 -46.64
CA LEU A 16 -11.26 20.78 -46.49
C LEU A 16 -10.73 21.30 -45.14
N LEU A 17 -11.27 22.41 -44.64
CA LEU A 17 -10.92 22.96 -43.33
C LEU A 17 -11.43 22.08 -42.17
N PHE A 18 -12.60 21.44 -42.31
CA PHE A 18 -13.10 20.47 -41.33
C PHE A 18 -12.24 19.19 -41.27
N PHE A 19 -11.74 18.70 -42.41
CA PHE A 19 -10.84 17.54 -42.44
C PHE A 19 -9.45 17.85 -41.86
N ALA A 20 -8.93 19.06 -42.08
CA ALA A 20 -7.64 19.47 -41.50
C ALA A 20 -7.69 19.65 -39.97
N PHE A 21 -8.86 19.94 -39.40
CA PHE A 21 -9.01 20.13 -37.95
C PHE A 21 -9.08 18.80 -37.18
N GLN A 22 -9.49 17.69 -37.79
CA GLN A 22 -9.65 16.39 -37.12
C GLN A 22 -8.36 15.57 -36.99
N THR A 23 -7.28 15.92 -37.68
CA THR A 23 -6.02 15.16 -37.65
C THR A 23 -5.06 15.56 -36.53
N SER A 24 -5.42 16.53 -35.68
CA SER A 24 -4.58 16.99 -34.57
C SER A 24 -4.72 16.16 -33.28
N SER A 25 -5.51 15.07 -33.31
CA SER A 25 -5.75 14.23 -32.13
C SER A 25 -4.58 13.29 -31.87
N HIS A 26 -3.67 13.75 -31.00
CA HIS A 26 -2.89 12.95 -30.04
C HIS A 26 -2.56 11.51 -30.46
N ALA A 27 -1.52 11.35 -31.29
CA ALA A 27 -0.78 10.10 -31.34
C ALA A 27 0.12 10.01 -30.09
N ALA A 28 -0.46 9.71 -28.94
CA ALA A 28 0.32 9.02 -27.90
C ALA A 28 0.78 7.71 -28.55
N SER A 29 2.08 7.46 -28.62
CA SER A 29 2.57 6.19 -29.17
C SER A 29 1.95 5.05 -28.37
N GLU A 30 1.57 3.97 -29.06
CA GLU A 30 1.05 2.76 -28.41
C GLU A 30 1.98 2.30 -27.27
N ASP A 31 3.28 2.52 -27.43
CA ASP A 31 4.32 2.31 -26.41
C ASP A 31 4.15 3.19 -25.15
N ASP A 32 3.82 4.48 -25.28
CA ASP A 32 3.55 5.38 -24.14
C ASP A 32 2.30 4.93 -23.38
N VAL A 33 1.28 4.48 -24.11
CA VAL A 33 0.04 3.96 -23.51
C VAL A 33 0.32 2.66 -22.76
N MET A 34 1.08 1.73 -23.35
CA MET A 34 1.45 0.46 -22.72
C MET A 34 2.32 0.66 -21.47
N GLU A 35 3.26 1.61 -21.49
CA GLU A 35 4.09 1.90 -20.33
C GLU A 35 3.28 2.51 -19.17
N ARG A 36 2.33 3.41 -19.47
CA ARG A 36 1.41 3.94 -18.46
C ARG A 36 0.55 2.85 -17.84
N ILE A 37 0.07 1.88 -18.64
CA ILE A 37 -0.69 0.73 -18.14
C ILE A 37 0.16 -0.08 -17.14
N ARG A 38 1.42 -0.41 -17.48
CA ARG A 38 2.32 -1.13 -16.58
C ARG A 38 2.57 -0.38 -15.28
N LEU A 39 2.82 0.93 -15.36
CA LEU A 39 3.02 1.76 -14.17
C LEU A 39 1.78 1.78 -13.28
N LEU A 40 0.58 1.89 -13.88
CA LEU A 40 -0.69 1.82 -13.15
C LEU A 40 -0.89 0.46 -12.49
N GLU A 41 -0.56 -0.64 -13.17
CA GLU A 41 -0.63 -1.99 -12.59
C GLU A 41 0.29 -2.15 -11.37
N ILE A 42 1.52 -1.65 -11.45
CA ILE A 42 2.46 -1.65 -10.32
C ILE A 42 1.90 -0.84 -9.14
N GLN A 43 1.37 0.36 -9.40
CA GLN A 43 0.79 1.20 -8.35
C GLN A 43 -0.42 0.54 -7.70
N ILE A 44 -1.30 -0.10 -8.49
CA ILE A 44 -2.44 -0.84 -7.97
C ILE A 44 -1.97 -1.98 -7.07
N GLN A 45 -0.92 -2.70 -7.46
CA GLN A 45 -0.39 -3.79 -6.66
C GLN A 45 0.19 -3.32 -5.32
N GLN A 46 0.98 -2.23 -5.35
CA GLN A 46 1.50 -1.61 -4.12
C GLN A 46 0.38 -1.12 -3.19
N LEU A 47 -0.67 -0.50 -3.75
CA LEU A 47 -1.82 -0.06 -2.97
C LEU A 47 -2.59 -1.22 -2.32
N LYS A 48 -2.69 -2.36 -3.01
CA LYS A 48 -3.30 -3.57 -2.44
C LYS A 48 -2.49 -4.09 -1.26
N GLU A 49 -1.17 -4.19 -1.41
CA GLU A 49 -0.27 -4.64 -0.34
C GLU A 49 -0.34 -3.71 0.88
N LEU A 50 -0.32 -2.39 0.66
CA LEU A 50 -0.48 -1.40 1.73
C LEU A 50 -1.82 -1.53 2.46
N LYS A 51 -2.91 -1.76 1.70
CA LYS A 51 -4.25 -1.94 2.28
C LYS A 51 -4.33 -3.22 3.13
N GLU A 52 -3.71 -4.30 2.68
CA GLU A 52 -3.64 -5.55 3.46
C GLU A 52 -2.81 -5.37 4.73
N GLN A 53 -1.67 -4.68 4.64
CA GLN A 53 -0.85 -4.34 5.80
C GLN A 53 -1.60 -3.47 6.81
N GLN A 54 -2.34 -2.47 6.33
CA GLN A 54 -3.17 -1.62 7.19
C GLN A 54 -4.23 -2.45 7.92
N LYS A 55 -4.94 -3.33 7.21
CA LYS A 55 -5.94 -4.21 7.82
C LYS A 55 -5.34 -5.10 8.90
N LEU A 56 -4.17 -5.69 8.64
CA LEU A 56 -3.46 -6.51 9.63
C LEU A 56 -3.06 -5.69 10.86
N SER A 57 -2.65 -4.43 10.68
CA SER A 57 -2.32 -3.54 11.79
C SER A 57 -3.58 -3.21 12.62
N GLU A 58 -4.70 -2.89 11.96
CA GLU A 58 -5.98 -2.63 12.62
C GLU A 58 -6.46 -3.85 13.43
N ASP A 59 -6.34 -5.06 12.88
CA ASP A 59 -6.69 -6.31 13.57
C ASP A 59 -5.82 -6.51 14.83
N LYS A 60 -4.49 -6.29 14.73
CA LYS A 60 -3.57 -6.35 15.88
C LYS A 60 -3.90 -5.31 16.94
N GLU A 61 -4.23 -4.09 16.53
CA GLU A 61 -4.62 -3.02 17.44
C GLU A 61 -5.88 -3.38 18.22
N GLN A 62 -6.91 -3.89 17.54
CA GLN A 62 -8.15 -4.32 18.20
C GLN A 62 -7.93 -5.48 19.16
N HIS A 63 -7.12 -6.46 18.78
CA HIS A 63 -6.79 -7.61 19.64
C HIS A 63 -5.99 -7.19 20.87
N CYS A 64 -5.19 -6.13 20.77
CA CYS A 64 -4.49 -5.53 21.89
C CYS A 64 -5.40 -4.68 22.78
N LEU A 65 -6.26 -3.85 22.17
CA LEU A 65 -7.14 -2.92 22.86
C LEU A 65 -8.14 -3.62 23.76
N LYS A 66 -8.70 -4.74 23.29
CA LYS A 66 -9.73 -5.49 24.01
C LYS A 66 -9.27 -5.95 25.42
N PRO A 67 -8.08 -6.55 25.61
CA PRO A 67 -7.57 -6.91 26.93
C PRO A 67 -6.87 -5.77 27.68
N LEU A 68 -6.16 -4.86 27.00
CA LEU A 68 -5.29 -3.86 27.68
C LEU A 68 -5.93 -2.49 27.86
N GLY A 69 -6.85 -2.09 26.99
CA GLY A 69 -7.53 -0.78 27.06
C GLY A 69 -6.65 0.46 26.79
N ASP A 70 -5.35 0.31 26.54
CA ASP A 70 -4.45 1.42 26.22
C ASP A 70 -4.28 1.60 24.71
N ALA A 71 -5.03 2.54 24.14
CA ALA A 71 -4.99 2.84 22.72
C ALA A 71 -3.61 3.30 22.21
N LYS A 72 -2.87 4.06 23.03
CA LYS A 72 -1.57 4.59 22.59
C LYS A 72 -0.53 3.46 22.53
N PHE A 73 -0.52 2.61 23.54
CA PHE A 73 0.31 1.42 23.57
C PHE A 73 -0.05 0.46 22.44
N CYS A 74 -1.34 0.15 22.29
CA CYS A 74 -1.81 -0.83 21.31
C CYS A 74 -1.59 -0.40 19.87
N LYS A 75 -1.77 0.89 19.56
CA LYS A 75 -1.39 1.45 18.27
C LYS A 75 0.11 1.28 18.00
N CYS A 76 0.95 1.60 18.98
CA CYS A 76 2.41 1.44 18.84
C CYS A 76 2.79 -0.03 18.59
N ILE A 77 2.19 -0.98 19.32
CA ILE A 77 2.45 -2.42 19.14
C ILE A 77 1.99 -2.89 17.75
N ALA A 78 0.79 -2.48 17.32
CA ALA A 78 0.25 -2.85 16.02
C ALA A 78 1.10 -2.38 14.84
N GLU A 79 1.76 -1.22 14.98
CA GLU A 79 2.69 -0.66 13.98
C GLU A 79 4.11 -1.25 14.07
N ALA A 80 4.55 -1.67 15.27
CA ALA A 80 5.91 -2.12 15.50
C ALA A 80 6.11 -3.65 15.37
N LEU A 81 5.06 -4.45 15.47
CA LEU A 81 5.16 -5.90 15.35
C LEU A 81 5.45 -6.33 13.90
N PRO A 82 6.30 -7.37 13.69
CA PRO A 82 6.49 -7.98 12.38
C PRO A 82 5.15 -8.37 11.75
N GLN A 83 5.05 -8.29 10.41
CA GLN A 83 3.79 -8.54 9.69
C GLN A 83 3.24 -9.94 9.99
N GLU A 84 4.14 -10.92 10.02
CA GLU A 84 3.89 -12.34 10.27
C GLU A 84 3.54 -12.69 11.72
N VAL A 85 3.71 -11.76 12.67
CA VAL A 85 3.42 -11.99 14.10
C VAL A 85 2.04 -11.44 14.45
N SER A 86 1.15 -12.32 14.91
CA SER A 86 -0.15 -11.94 15.47
C SER A 86 -0.02 -11.39 16.90
N PHE A 87 -1.06 -10.71 17.40
CA PHE A 87 -1.06 -10.22 18.78
C PHE A 87 -0.96 -11.38 19.81
N GLU A 88 -1.62 -12.50 19.56
CA GLU A 88 -1.59 -13.69 20.41
C GLU A 88 -0.19 -14.31 20.46
N GLN A 89 0.49 -14.37 19.30
CA GLN A 89 1.88 -14.84 19.23
C GLN A 89 2.81 -13.90 19.98
N TYR A 90 2.62 -12.59 19.83
CA TYR A 90 3.35 -11.59 20.62
C TYR A 90 3.17 -11.82 22.13
N VAL A 91 1.94 -11.99 22.61
CA VAL A 91 1.67 -12.30 24.02
C VAL A 91 2.38 -13.58 24.44
N HIS A 92 2.29 -14.64 23.63
CA HIS A 92 2.98 -15.91 23.90
C HIS A 92 4.51 -15.74 24.01
N PHE A 93 5.13 -14.93 23.13
CA PHE A 93 6.57 -14.66 23.20
C PHE A 93 6.98 -13.89 24.45
N LEU A 94 6.10 -13.05 24.99
CA LEU A 94 6.39 -12.28 26.21
C LEU A 94 6.23 -13.09 27.50
N VAL A 95 5.25 -13.99 27.55
CA VAL A 95 4.94 -14.76 28.77
C VAL A 95 5.70 -16.08 28.86
N THR A 96 6.16 -16.61 27.73
CA THR A 96 6.92 -17.86 27.67
C THR A 96 8.42 -17.57 27.67
N ASN A 97 9.16 -18.16 28.62
CA ASN A 97 10.61 -18.01 28.67
C ASN A 97 11.31 -18.61 27.42
N LYS A 98 12.55 -18.19 27.14
CA LYS A 98 13.29 -18.63 25.93
C LYS A 98 13.50 -20.15 25.85
N GLU A 99 13.61 -20.82 27.00
CA GLU A 99 13.76 -22.27 27.10
C GLU A 99 12.50 -23.00 26.62
N ASN A 100 11.33 -22.59 27.11
CA ASN A 100 10.04 -23.16 26.73
C ASN A 100 9.62 -22.78 25.30
N LEU A 101 10.12 -21.66 24.79
CA LEU A 101 10.04 -21.33 23.36
C LEU A 101 10.96 -22.21 22.50
N LYS A 102 11.84 -23.03 23.09
CA LYS A 102 12.90 -23.77 22.36
C LYS A 102 13.74 -22.84 21.48
N TYR A 103 13.98 -21.62 21.96
CA TYR A 103 14.60 -20.53 21.19
C TYR A 103 15.94 -20.93 20.57
N ASN A 104 16.78 -21.67 21.31
CA ASN A 104 18.09 -22.12 20.83
C ASN A 104 18.03 -23.10 19.65
N THR A 105 16.91 -23.82 19.50
CA THR A 105 16.70 -24.78 18.39
C THR A 105 15.77 -24.26 17.31
N MET A 106 15.24 -23.04 17.45
CA MET A 106 14.40 -22.41 16.45
C MET A 106 15.18 -22.12 15.16
N LEU A 107 14.46 -21.96 14.05
CA LEU A 107 15.04 -21.41 12.84
C LEU A 107 15.43 -19.94 13.04
N PRO A 108 16.44 -19.42 12.31
CA PRO A 108 16.88 -18.03 12.44
C PRO A 108 15.75 -17.00 12.30
N GLU A 109 14.85 -17.19 11.33
CA GLU A 109 13.71 -16.29 11.10
C GLU A 109 12.74 -16.29 12.28
N SER A 110 12.46 -17.45 12.87
CA SER A 110 11.59 -17.54 14.05
C SER A 110 12.20 -16.85 15.27
N ARG A 111 13.53 -16.97 15.48
CA ARG A 111 14.22 -16.23 16.54
C ARG A 111 14.12 -14.72 16.32
N LYS A 112 14.33 -14.28 15.08
CA LYS A 112 14.22 -12.87 14.69
C LYS A 112 12.83 -12.31 14.98
N ALA A 113 11.77 -13.06 14.69
CA ALA A 113 10.40 -12.68 15.02
C ALA A 113 10.19 -12.53 16.54
N VAL A 114 10.72 -13.46 17.35
CA VAL A 114 10.67 -13.37 18.82
C VAL A 114 11.42 -12.13 19.32
N ASP A 115 12.66 -11.93 18.90
CA ASP A 115 13.48 -10.81 19.37
C ASP A 115 12.91 -9.45 18.92
N ALA A 116 12.41 -9.36 17.68
CA ALA A 116 11.75 -8.16 17.17
C ALA A 116 10.47 -7.84 17.96
N SER A 117 9.70 -8.85 18.35
CA SER A 117 8.49 -8.70 19.16
C SER A 117 8.80 -8.17 20.57
N ILE A 118 9.88 -8.67 21.18
CA ILE A 118 10.36 -8.17 22.49
C ILE A 118 10.84 -6.72 22.35
N ALA A 119 11.62 -6.41 21.32
CA ALA A 119 12.09 -5.05 21.08
C ALA A 119 10.93 -4.07 20.80
N ALA A 120 9.88 -4.51 20.11
CA ALA A 120 8.66 -3.72 19.87
C ALA A 120 7.98 -3.33 21.19
N ARG A 121 7.86 -4.27 22.13
CA ARG A 121 7.35 -3.98 23.48
C ARG A 121 8.19 -2.89 24.14
N ASP A 122 9.50 -3.07 24.20
CA ASP A 122 10.37 -2.14 24.93
C ASP A 122 10.37 -0.74 24.32
N LYS A 123 10.15 -0.63 23.01
CA LYS A 123 9.92 0.64 22.32
C LYS A 123 8.58 1.29 22.69
N CYS A 124 7.53 0.49 22.87
CA CYS A 124 6.16 0.97 23.07
C CYS A 124 5.77 1.17 24.53
N VAL A 125 6.43 0.48 25.47
CA VAL A 125 6.27 0.72 26.90
C VAL A 125 6.93 2.07 27.22
N GLY A 126 6.13 3.06 27.59
CA GLY A 126 6.65 4.35 28.04
C GLY A 126 7.58 4.20 29.24
N LYS A 127 8.58 5.08 29.40
CA LYS A 127 9.39 5.16 30.62
C LYS A 127 8.48 5.46 31.82
N GLY A 128 8.01 4.44 32.53
CA GLY A 128 7.22 4.61 33.75
C GLY A 128 6.09 3.61 34.03
N TRP A 129 5.82 2.62 33.16
CA TRP A 129 4.74 1.65 33.39
C TRP A 129 5.00 0.65 34.56
N PHE A 130 6.23 0.60 35.08
CA PHE A 130 6.62 -0.20 36.25
C PHE A 130 7.42 0.65 37.27
N LYS A 131 6.89 1.80 37.69
CA LYS A 131 7.41 2.54 38.84
C LYS A 131 6.36 2.68 39.92
#